data_AF-A0A2V8RZ64-F1
#
_entry.id   AF-A0A2V8RZ64-F1
#
_cell.length_a   1.000
_cell.length_b   1.000
_cell.length_c   1.000
_cell.angle_alpha   90.00
_cell.angle_beta   90.00
_cell.angle_gamma   90.00
#
_symmetry.space_group_name_H-M   'P 1'
#
loop_
_entity.id
_entity.type
_entity.pdbx_description
1 polymer ?
#
loop_
_entity_poly.entity_id
_entity_poly.type
_entity_poly.pdbx_seq_one_letter_code
_entity_poly.pdbx_strand_id
1 'polypeptide(L)'
;MTPELITAIAGLWKLASVLAFLISMIIFRRPLIGLFERVTKLQLKRGATELATEMLAAKIEKTAEVKALPESEAQTETKLIAGTQVTETTEKSSEIKPDDTNTHFTAMIDAAWKTHSLSDMEDAFNKLHEATGDEEEKLSNQAFYYYLRYELSDTSALIKLQELANIDKAAPYANHFLAFCYQTAGDYYKARVFFELAAEQYGRKGSTKENQRIRCIIYAADSLFKINLRKEAYSKIMSELTKTDDQMLIADLYVGLASLYEQAGESNLRAIALEKAIEHKPNDVGLRFSAGLTYGKETATHAISMLHYKTLLQFNGKHAAALNNIGVQYERLEMLMKAAQAYKQSASLNETLAAANLANRYINAGFAEEARKLLDDAKQQQKIDPKVGEEISRLAKKEEEEAEAEKTQMNAAREQQRFFLSFAEAYFVETTDSQDFTGTWIYADGVRMTIVQTGNSIKADWIHDGLEEGFDGIISNRAAEIKFEHRWTTSFKSDRYGYAYLSTDRNELHVLAFGKTIAGLPIHTIETLRRNVDTSQS
;
A
#
# COMPACT_ATOMS: atom_id res chain seq x y z
N MET A 1 51.91 -6.79 36.39
CA MET A 1 51.32 -7.89 35.60
C MET A 1 51.99 -7.83 34.23
N THR A 2 52.71 -8.87 33.80
CA THR A 2 53.47 -8.80 32.54
C THR A 2 52.51 -8.83 31.33
N PRO A 3 52.85 -8.19 30.20
CA PRO A 3 52.01 -8.19 29.00
C PRO A 3 51.61 -9.59 28.52
N GLU A 4 52.49 -10.58 28.75
CA GLU A 4 52.29 -12.00 28.44
C GLU A 4 51.22 -12.67 29.30
N LEU A 5 51.06 -12.24 30.56
CA LEU A 5 50.02 -12.77 31.44
C LEU A 5 48.63 -12.23 31.05
N ILE A 6 48.57 -10.99 30.56
CA ILE A 6 47.32 -10.36 30.11
C ILE A 6 46.81 -11.02 28.82
N THR A 7 47.70 -11.35 27.89
CA THR A 7 47.34 -12.08 26.66
C THR A 7 46.96 -13.54 26.94
N ALA A 8 47.60 -14.20 27.91
CA ALA A 8 47.21 -15.55 28.34
C ALA A 8 45.81 -15.56 28.99
N ILE A 9 45.49 -14.58 29.85
CA ILE A 9 44.17 -14.43 30.48
C ILE A 9 43.09 -14.07 29.44
N ALA A 10 43.41 -13.22 28.45
CA ALA A 10 42.50 -12.88 27.35
C ALA A 10 42.20 -14.08 26.43
N GLY A 11 43.15 -15.01 26.27
CA GLY A 11 42.95 -16.26 25.52
C GLY A 11 42.03 -17.25 26.22
N LEU A 12 42.08 -17.31 27.56
CA LEU A 12 41.29 -18.23 28.39
C LEU A 12 39.79 -17.91 28.39
N TRP A 13 39.41 -16.64 28.21
CA TRP A 13 37.99 -16.25 28.15
C TRP A 13 37.26 -16.89 26.97
N LYS A 14 37.92 -17.12 25.84
CA LYS A 14 37.31 -17.80 24.68
C LYS A 14 36.97 -19.26 24.99
N LEU A 15 37.86 -19.96 25.71
CA LEU A 15 37.62 -21.33 26.17
C LEU A 15 36.50 -21.37 27.23
N ALA A 16 36.50 -20.41 28.17
CA ALA A 16 35.44 -20.28 29.17
C ALA A 16 34.07 -20.01 28.54
N SER A 17 33.99 -19.16 27.51
CA SER A 17 32.75 -18.88 26.76
C SER A 17 32.21 -20.11 26.04
N VAL A 18 33.08 -20.90 25.40
CA VAL A 18 32.69 -22.14 24.72
C VAL A 18 32.19 -23.19 25.72
N LEU A 19 32.87 -23.31 26.87
CA LEU A 19 32.45 -24.24 27.92
C LEU A 19 31.13 -23.82 28.57
N ALA A 20 30.95 -22.52 28.84
CA ALA A 20 29.69 -21.97 29.35
C ALA A 20 28.53 -22.16 28.37
N PHE A 21 28.79 -22.04 27.06
CA PHE A 21 27.80 -22.31 26.01
C PHE A 21 27.39 -23.79 25.97
N LEU A 22 28.35 -24.71 26.05
CA LEU A 22 28.07 -26.16 26.09
C LEU A 22 27.31 -26.57 27.35
N ILE A 23 27.67 -26.02 28.51
CA ILE A 23 26.97 -26.26 29.78
C ILE A 23 25.55 -25.68 29.73
N SER A 24 25.37 -24.49 29.13
CA SER A 24 24.04 -23.91 28.88
C SER A 24 23.19 -24.82 27.99
N MET A 25 23.73 -25.37 26.90
CA MET A 25 22.99 -26.32 26.04
C MET A 25 22.56 -27.59 26.76
N ILE A 26 23.34 -28.06 27.74
CA ILE A 26 23.01 -29.25 28.54
C ILE A 26 21.94 -28.93 29.60
N ILE A 27 22.06 -27.80 30.30
CA ILE A 27 21.14 -27.38 31.36
C ILE A 27 19.78 -26.96 30.77
N PHE A 28 19.79 -26.24 29.65
CA PHE A 28 18.57 -25.77 28.96
C PHE A 28 18.08 -26.73 27.86
N ARG A 29 18.57 -27.98 27.82
CA ARG A 29 18.20 -28.96 26.80
C ARG A 29 16.69 -29.22 26.71
N ARG A 30 15.97 -29.23 27.85
CA ARG A 30 14.51 -29.45 27.88
C ARG A 30 13.70 -28.20 27.46
N PRO A 31 14.01 -26.98 27.92
CA PRO A 31 13.45 -25.74 27.36
C PRO A 31 13.72 -25.52 25.86
N LEU A 32 14.89 -25.93 25.36
CA LEU A 32 15.29 -25.77 23.95
C LEU A 32 14.52 -26.72 23.01
N ILE A 33 14.18 -27.93 23.45
CA ILE A 33 13.33 -28.86 22.66
C ILE A 33 11.92 -28.26 22.46
N GLY A 34 11.37 -27.58 23.47
CA GLY A 34 10.10 -26.85 23.35
C GLY A 34 10.15 -25.62 22.44
N LEU A 35 11.36 -25.07 22.19
CA LEU A 35 11.56 -23.98 21.23
C LEU A 35 11.63 -24.53 19.78
N PHE A 36 12.24 -25.70 19.57
CA PHE A 36 12.32 -26.34 18.25
C PHE A 36 10.97 -26.89 17.74
N GLU A 37 10.07 -27.32 18.64
CA GLU A 37 8.71 -27.70 18.25
C GLU A 37 7.85 -26.51 17.82
N ARG A 38 8.24 -25.27 18.18
CA ARG A 38 7.57 -24.02 17.74
C ARG A 38 8.19 -23.39 16.48
N VAL A 39 9.31 -23.91 15.97
CA VAL A 39 10.08 -23.33 14.84
C VAL A 39 9.95 -24.16 13.54
N THR A 40 9.09 -25.17 13.47
CA THR A 40 8.80 -25.92 12.23
C THR A 40 7.97 -25.16 11.18
N LYS A 41 7.90 -23.83 11.29
CA LYS A 41 7.54 -22.93 10.18
C LYS A 41 8.49 -21.75 10.18
N LEU A 42 9.61 -21.87 9.47
CA LEU A 42 10.17 -20.73 8.74
C LEU A 42 11.16 -21.19 7.67
N GLN A 43 10.86 -20.75 6.45
CA GLN A 43 11.71 -20.87 5.29
C GLN A 43 13.01 -20.10 5.51
N LEU A 44 14.12 -20.69 5.06
CA LEU A 44 15.44 -20.06 5.06
C LEU A 44 15.80 -19.67 3.61
N LYS A 45 15.78 -18.35 3.35
CA LYS A 45 16.37 -17.69 2.18
C LYS A 45 17.74 -17.13 2.59
N ARG A 46 18.74 -17.38 1.74
CA ARG A 46 20.14 -16.91 1.87
C ARG A 46 20.24 -15.38 1.78
N GLY A 47 21.18 -14.82 2.54
CA GLY A 47 21.40 -13.39 2.72
C GLY A 47 22.15 -12.69 1.58
N ALA A 48 21.73 -11.45 1.35
CA ALA A 48 22.51 -10.27 0.95
C ALA A 48 21.51 -9.09 0.84
N THR A 49 20.95 -8.60 1.96
CA THR A 49 19.95 -7.52 1.89
C THR A 49 19.77 -6.70 3.18
N GLU A 50 20.79 -6.61 4.05
CA GLU A 50 20.73 -5.73 5.23
C GLU A 50 21.51 -4.41 5.06
N LEU A 51 22.10 -4.15 3.88
CA LEU A 51 22.69 -2.83 3.58
C LEU A 51 21.89 -2.03 2.54
N ALA A 52 20.79 -2.59 2.02
CA ALA A 52 19.90 -1.92 1.05
C ALA A 52 18.61 -1.41 1.69
N THR A 53 18.21 -1.93 2.85
CA THR A 53 16.96 -1.61 3.54
C THR A 53 16.98 -0.22 4.19
N GLU A 54 18.12 0.25 4.68
CA GLU A 54 18.24 1.61 5.23
C GLU A 54 18.34 2.69 4.14
N MET A 55 18.90 2.37 2.96
CA MET A 55 18.95 3.32 1.83
C MET A 55 17.63 3.39 1.02
N LEU A 56 16.80 2.33 1.07
CA LEU A 56 15.50 2.32 0.40
C LEU A 56 14.43 3.06 1.23
N ALA A 57 14.48 2.96 2.57
CA ALA A 57 13.56 3.64 3.47
C ALA A 57 13.60 5.17 3.30
N ALA A 58 14.79 5.75 3.07
CA ALA A 58 14.95 7.19 2.86
C ALA A 58 14.49 7.70 1.47
N LYS A 59 14.18 6.79 0.51
CA LYS A 59 13.66 7.16 -0.82
C LYS A 59 12.15 7.00 -0.96
N ILE A 60 11.52 6.25 -0.04
CA ILE A 60 10.07 6.00 -0.02
C ILE A 60 9.30 7.15 0.66
N GLU A 61 9.95 7.99 1.45
CA GLU A 61 9.31 9.10 2.17
C GLU A 61 8.81 10.26 1.27
N LYS A 62 8.94 10.16 -0.07
CA LYS A 62 8.51 11.19 -1.03
C LYS A 62 7.51 10.78 -2.12
N THR A 63 6.91 9.60 -2.07
CA THR A 63 5.78 9.26 -2.95
C THR A 63 4.73 8.49 -2.16
N ALA A 64 3.65 9.17 -1.80
CA ALA A 64 2.46 8.54 -1.24
C ALA A 64 1.96 7.46 -2.20
N GLU A 65 2.00 6.20 -1.76
CA GLU A 65 1.51 5.07 -2.55
C GLU A 65 -0.02 5.09 -2.60
N VAL A 66 -0.53 5.53 -3.75
CA VAL A 66 -1.92 5.34 -4.13
C VAL A 66 -2.01 3.98 -4.83
N LYS A 67 -2.57 3.02 -4.09
CA LYS A 67 -2.69 1.63 -4.53
C LYS A 67 -3.82 1.50 -5.55
N ALA A 68 -3.53 0.89 -6.69
CA ALA A 68 -4.55 0.50 -7.66
C ALA A 68 -5.22 -0.80 -7.19
N LEU A 69 -6.54 -0.90 -7.36
CA LEU A 69 -7.35 -2.06 -7.04
C LEU A 69 -7.17 -3.13 -8.14
N PRO A 70 -6.71 -4.35 -7.82
CA PRO A 70 -6.82 -5.48 -8.74
C PRO A 70 -8.27 -5.95 -8.85
N GLU A 71 -8.61 -6.60 -9.96
CA GLU A 71 -9.98 -7.03 -10.29
C GLU A 71 -10.57 -7.98 -9.23
N SER A 72 -9.71 -8.74 -8.54
CA SER A 72 -10.11 -9.74 -7.53
C SER A 72 -10.54 -9.15 -6.18
N GLU A 73 -10.32 -7.85 -5.95
CA GLU A 73 -10.71 -7.19 -4.69
C GLU A 73 -12.06 -6.44 -4.79
N ALA A 74 -12.72 -6.42 -5.95
CA ALA A 74 -13.98 -5.70 -6.19
C ALA A 74 -15.15 -6.59 -6.70
N GLN A 75 -15.19 -7.89 -6.39
CA GLN A 75 -16.28 -8.77 -6.83
C GLN A 75 -16.98 -9.50 -5.68
N THR A 76 -18.24 -9.10 -5.44
CA THR A 76 -19.33 -10.04 -5.18
C THR A 76 -20.46 -9.66 -6.13
N GLU A 77 -20.27 -9.93 -7.42
CA GLU A 77 -21.34 -10.01 -8.40
C GLU A 77 -20.81 -10.76 -9.64
N THR A 78 -20.54 -12.06 -9.47
CA THR A 78 -20.40 -12.96 -10.61
C THR A 78 -21.80 -13.21 -11.17
N LYS A 79 -22.30 -12.28 -11.98
CA LYS A 79 -23.38 -12.59 -12.92
C LYS A 79 -22.75 -13.17 -14.17
N LEU A 80 -23.11 -14.42 -14.45
CA LEU A 80 -22.95 -15.08 -15.74
C LEU A 80 -23.26 -14.08 -16.87
N ILE A 81 -22.25 -13.64 -17.61
CA ILE A 81 -22.46 -13.01 -18.90
C ILE A 81 -22.54 -14.13 -19.93
N ALA A 82 -23.76 -14.64 -20.11
CA ALA A 82 -24.13 -15.35 -21.33
C ALA A 82 -24.17 -14.31 -22.46
N GLY A 83 -23.07 -14.20 -23.20
CA GLY A 83 -23.03 -13.46 -24.46
C GLY A 83 -23.52 -14.36 -25.60
N THR A 84 -24.81 -14.40 -25.86
CA THR A 84 -25.34 -14.85 -27.15
C THR A 84 -26.38 -13.83 -27.60
N GLN A 85 -26.02 -13.04 -28.60
CA GLN A 85 -26.97 -12.18 -29.30
C GLN A 85 -27.94 -13.09 -30.05
N VAL A 86 -29.18 -13.17 -29.58
CA VAL A 86 -30.30 -13.70 -30.36
C VAL A 86 -30.75 -12.56 -31.28
N THR A 87 -30.50 -12.72 -32.57
CA THR A 87 -31.10 -11.92 -33.63
C THR A 87 -32.62 -12.05 -33.55
N GLU A 88 -33.32 -10.94 -33.36
CA GLU A 88 -34.78 -10.86 -33.47
C GLU A 88 -35.21 -11.17 -34.90
N THR A 89 -35.80 -12.35 -35.10
CA THR A 89 -36.79 -12.58 -36.15
C THR A 89 -38.11 -12.88 -35.46
N THR A 90 -39.05 -11.96 -35.61
CA THR A 90 -40.42 -12.01 -35.11
C THR A 90 -41.17 -13.24 -35.62
N GLU A 91 -41.44 -14.20 -34.73
CA GLU A 91 -42.63 -15.05 -34.80
C GLU A 91 -43.29 -15.13 -33.41
N LYS A 92 -44.60 -14.90 -33.38
CA LYS A 92 -45.44 -14.98 -32.17
C LYS A 92 -45.49 -16.43 -31.66
N SER A 93 -45.22 -16.66 -30.37
CA SER A 93 -46.16 -17.36 -29.45
C SER A 93 -45.58 -17.65 -28.05
N SER A 94 -46.49 -17.58 -27.07
CA SER A 94 -46.49 -18.17 -25.70
C SER A 94 -45.47 -17.73 -24.64
N GLU A 95 -46.02 -17.42 -23.45
CA GLU A 95 -45.32 -17.14 -22.19
C GLU A 95 -44.35 -18.27 -21.80
N ILE A 96 -43.09 -17.91 -21.50
CA ILE A 96 -42.00 -18.85 -21.19
C ILE A 96 -41.96 -19.14 -19.68
N LYS A 97 -42.11 -20.43 -19.30
CA LYS A 97 -41.74 -20.94 -17.96
C LYS A 97 -40.20 -21.09 -17.88
N PRO A 98 -39.56 -20.92 -16.70
CA PRO A 98 -38.14 -21.17 -16.54
C PRO A 98 -37.79 -22.61 -16.96
N ASP A 99 -36.70 -22.80 -17.70
CA ASP A 99 -36.18 -24.14 -18.04
C ASP A 99 -35.71 -24.84 -16.75
N ASP A 100 -36.36 -25.96 -16.42
CA ASP A 100 -36.12 -26.74 -15.19
C ASP A 100 -34.65 -27.21 -15.10
N THR A 101 -34.00 -27.45 -16.24
CA THR A 101 -32.60 -27.92 -16.33
C THR A 101 -31.61 -26.91 -15.74
N ASN A 102 -31.71 -25.64 -16.15
CA ASN A 102 -30.79 -24.59 -15.69
C ASN A 102 -30.98 -24.29 -14.19
N THR A 103 -32.21 -24.43 -13.70
CA THR A 103 -32.56 -24.29 -12.29
C THR A 103 -31.88 -25.38 -11.45
N HIS A 104 -31.97 -26.64 -11.87
CA HIS A 104 -31.35 -27.76 -11.17
C HIS A 104 -29.82 -27.74 -11.25
N PHE A 105 -29.25 -27.34 -12.40
CA PHE A 105 -27.82 -27.14 -12.54
C PHE A 105 -27.28 -26.07 -11.58
N THR A 106 -27.98 -24.93 -11.48
CA THR A 106 -27.62 -23.87 -10.52
C THR A 106 -27.75 -24.34 -9.07
N ALA A 107 -28.82 -25.08 -8.74
CA ALA A 107 -29.00 -25.64 -7.41
C ALA A 107 -27.87 -26.61 -7.02
N MET A 108 -27.38 -27.43 -7.97
CA MET A 108 -26.24 -28.31 -7.75
C MET A 108 -24.96 -27.54 -7.43
N ILE A 109 -24.69 -26.44 -8.16
CA ILE A 109 -23.54 -25.56 -7.90
C ILE A 109 -23.66 -24.86 -6.54
N ASP A 110 -24.84 -24.31 -6.24
CA ASP A 110 -25.10 -23.63 -4.97
C ASP A 110 -24.94 -24.59 -3.78
N ALA A 111 -25.41 -25.82 -3.91
CA ALA A 111 -25.20 -26.86 -2.91
C ALA A 111 -23.71 -27.17 -2.70
N ALA A 112 -22.92 -27.20 -3.77
CA ALA A 112 -21.49 -27.48 -3.68
C ALA A 112 -20.69 -26.32 -3.06
N TRP A 113 -20.96 -25.08 -3.46
CA TRP A 113 -20.08 -23.93 -3.14
C TRP A 113 -20.63 -22.99 -2.07
N LYS A 114 -21.94 -22.96 -1.83
CA LYS A 114 -22.54 -22.11 -0.78
C LYS A 114 -22.87 -22.89 0.47
N THR A 115 -23.50 -24.06 0.34
CA THR A 115 -23.95 -24.85 1.50
C THR A 115 -23.02 -26.00 1.84
N HIS A 116 -22.12 -26.38 0.93
CA HIS A 116 -21.21 -27.53 1.06
C HIS A 116 -21.96 -28.84 1.40
N SER A 117 -23.17 -29.01 0.86
CA SER A 117 -24.06 -30.13 1.16
C SER A 117 -24.03 -31.17 0.05
N LEU A 118 -23.41 -32.32 0.32
CA LEU A 118 -23.39 -33.46 -0.61
C LEU A 118 -24.80 -33.98 -0.91
N SER A 119 -25.68 -34.01 0.10
CA SER A 119 -27.06 -34.50 -0.05
C SER A 119 -27.88 -33.59 -0.97
N ASP A 120 -27.84 -32.28 -0.74
CA ASP A 120 -28.61 -31.33 -1.58
C ASP A 120 -28.07 -31.30 -3.02
N MET A 121 -26.75 -31.47 -3.17
CA MET A 121 -26.12 -31.58 -4.47
C MET A 121 -26.54 -32.85 -5.21
N GLU A 122 -26.60 -34.00 -4.53
CA GLU A 122 -27.08 -35.26 -5.11
C GLU A 122 -28.56 -35.16 -5.52
N ASP A 123 -29.41 -34.58 -4.68
CA ASP A 123 -30.82 -34.34 -5.01
C ASP A 123 -30.97 -33.42 -6.22
N ALA A 124 -30.18 -32.34 -6.30
CA ALA A 124 -30.17 -31.44 -7.44
C ALA A 124 -29.66 -32.12 -8.72
N PHE A 125 -28.61 -32.94 -8.61
CA PHE A 125 -28.08 -33.71 -9.73
C PHE A 125 -29.09 -34.72 -10.26
N ASN A 126 -29.81 -35.43 -9.39
CA ASN A 126 -30.82 -36.40 -9.80
C ASN A 126 -31.96 -35.72 -10.58
N LYS A 127 -32.45 -34.57 -10.09
CA LYS A 127 -33.46 -33.76 -10.79
C LYS A 127 -32.94 -33.21 -12.12
N LEU A 128 -31.70 -32.75 -12.16
CA LEU A 128 -31.03 -32.32 -13.39
C LEU A 128 -30.98 -33.47 -14.40
N HIS A 129 -30.55 -34.66 -13.97
CA HIS A 129 -30.43 -35.83 -14.83
C HIS A 129 -31.78 -36.27 -15.42
N GLU A 130 -32.86 -36.21 -14.63
CA GLU A 130 -34.22 -36.50 -15.09
C GLU A 130 -34.74 -35.46 -16.09
N ALA A 131 -34.44 -34.17 -15.86
CA ALA A 131 -34.86 -33.07 -16.73
C ALA A 131 -34.08 -33.00 -18.05
N THR A 132 -32.80 -33.42 -18.06
CA THR A 132 -31.95 -33.35 -19.24
C THR A 132 -32.33 -34.43 -20.27
N GLY A 133 -32.91 -34.01 -21.39
CA GLY A 133 -33.26 -34.92 -22.50
C GLY A 133 -32.05 -35.38 -23.33
N ASP A 134 -31.02 -34.53 -23.46
CA ASP A 134 -29.85 -34.83 -24.28
C ASP A 134 -28.85 -35.76 -23.56
N GLU A 135 -28.51 -36.87 -24.21
CA GLU A 135 -27.63 -37.88 -23.62
C GLU A 135 -26.17 -37.42 -23.50
N GLU A 136 -25.71 -36.52 -24.38
CA GLU A 136 -24.35 -35.98 -24.26
C GLU A 136 -24.25 -34.98 -23.09
N GLU A 137 -25.27 -34.13 -22.92
CA GLU A 137 -25.41 -33.20 -21.81
C GLU A 137 -25.50 -33.95 -20.47
N LYS A 138 -26.27 -35.04 -20.38
CA LYS A 138 -26.30 -35.91 -19.20
C LYS A 138 -24.92 -36.41 -18.80
N LEU A 139 -24.12 -36.88 -19.75
CA LEU A 139 -22.76 -37.37 -19.49
C LEU A 139 -21.84 -36.23 -19.04
N SER A 140 -21.97 -35.05 -19.64
CA SER A 140 -21.25 -33.84 -19.22
C SER A 140 -21.61 -33.43 -17.79
N ASN A 141 -22.91 -33.38 -17.48
CA ASN A 141 -23.43 -33.06 -16.15
C ASN A 141 -22.98 -34.08 -15.11
N GLN A 142 -22.95 -35.37 -15.47
CA GLN A 142 -22.47 -36.44 -14.59
C GLN A 142 -20.97 -36.31 -14.30
N ALA A 143 -20.15 -35.99 -15.31
CA ALA A 143 -18.72 -35.75 -15.10
C ALA A 143 -18.50 -34.53 -14.19
N PHE A 144 -19.25 -33.45 -14.39
CA PHE A 144 -19.17 -32.26 -13.54
C PHE A 144 -19.63 -32.54 -12.10
N TYR A 145 -20.69 -33.32 -11.91
CA TYR A 145 -21.15 -33.76 -10.59
C TYR A 145 -20.07 -34.50 -9.82
N TYR A 146 -19.37 -35.45 -10.45
CA TYR A 146 -18.26 -36.14 -9.79
C TYR A 146 -17.09 -35.20 -9.49
N TYR A 147 -16.81 -34.22 -10.34
CA TYR A 147 -15.84 -33.17 -10.00
C TYR A 147 -16.25 -32.38 -8.75
N LEU A 148 -17.51 -31.95 -8.63
CA LEU A 148 -17.98 -31.24 -7.44
C LEU A 148 -17.90 -32.11 -6.18
N ARG A 149 -18.19 -33.41 -6.27
CA ARG A 149 -17.96 -34.36 -5.17
C ARG A 149 -16.50 -34.42 -4.75
N TYR A 150 -15.59 -34.46 -5.71
CA TYR A 150 -14.15 -34.42 -5.43
C TYR A 150 -13.74 -33.14 -4.68
N GLU A 151 -14.23 -31.98 -5.11
CA GLU A 151 -13.97 -30.69 -4.43
C GLU A 151 -14.55 -30.66 -3.00
N LEU A 152 -15.62 -31.42 -2.74
CA LEU A 152 -16.18 -31.67 -1.40
C LEU A 152 -15.47 -32.81 -0.64
N SER A 153 -14.25 -33.18 -1.05
CA SER A 153 -13.40 -34.18 -0.41
C SER A 153 -13.93 -35.63 -0.45
N ASP A 154 -14.82 -35.96 -1.38
CA ASP A 154 -15.22 -37.35 -1.63
C ASP A 154 -14.17 -38.09 -2.46
N THR A 155 -13.44 -38.99 -1.80
CA THR A 155 -12.36 -39.76 -2.41
C THR A 155 -12.82 -40.78 -3.44
N SER A 156 -14.10 -41.18 -3.43
CA SER A 156 -14.66 -42.12 -4.42
C SER A 156 -14.88 -41.46 -5.79
N ALA A 157 -15.02 -40.13 -5.83
CA ALA A 157 -15.38 -39.40 -7.03
C ALA A 157 -14.31 -39.49 -8.13
N LEU A 158 -13.03 -39.54 -7.76
CA LEU A 158 -11.94 -39.72 -8.71
C LEU A 158 -12.04 -41.06 -9.46
N ILE A 159 -12.40 -42.13 -8.74
CA ILE A 159 -12.61 -43.46 -9.34
C ILE A 159 -13.81 -43.42 -10.29
N LYS A 160 -14.90 -42.73 -9.90
CA LYS A 160 -16.08 -42.56 -10.76
C LYS A 160 -15.78 -41.78 -12.04
N LEU A 161 -14.95 -40.74 -11.96
CA LEU A 161 -14.47 -40.05 -13.15
C LEU A 161 -13.60 -40.93 -14.05
N GLN A 162 -12.73 -41.77 -13.47
CA GLN A 162 -11.93 -42.74 -14.23
C GLN A 162 -12.79 -43.82 -14.91
N GLU A 163 -13.82 -44.32 -14.23
CA GLU A 163 -14.80 -45.24 -14.82
C GLU A 163 -15.52 -44.58 -16.00
N LEU A 164 -15.98 -43.34 -15.82
CA LEU A 164 -16.67 -42.56 -16.85
C LEU A 164 -15.76 -42.26 -18.05
N ALA A 165 -14.45 -42.08 -17.82
CA ALA A 165 -13.47 -41.86 -18.88
C ALA A 165 -13.29 -43.05 -19.83
N ASN A 166 -13.72 -44.26 -19.43
CA ASN A 166 -13.71 -45.45 -20.27
C ASN A 166 -14.91 -45.53 -21.23
N ILE A 167 -15.87 -44.61 -21.13
CA ILE A 167 -17.04 -44.54 -22.00
C ILE A 167 -16.78 -43.50 -23.09
N ASP A 168 -16.61 -43.92 -24.35
CA ASP A 168 -16.20 -43.05 -25.48
C ASP A 168 -16.96 -41.71 -25.55
N LYS A 169 -18.29 -41.73 -25.37
CA LYS A 169 -19.12 -40.51 -25.43
C LYS A 169 -18.83 -39.54 -24.28
N ALA A 170 -18.50 -40.07 -23.10
CA ALA A 170 -18.29 -39.35 -21.85
C ALA A 170 -16.82 -38.96 -21.63
N ALA A 171 -15.89 -39.71 -22.25
CA ALA A 171 -14.45 -39.57 -22.11
C ALA A 171 -13.92 -38.13 -22.16
N PRO A 172 -14.30 -37.26 -23.13
CA PRO A 172 -13.77 -35.90 -23.17
C PRO A 172 -14.16 -35.08 -21.93
N TYR A 173 -15.39 -35.25 -21.41
CA TYR A 173 -15.87 -34.57 -20.22
C TYR A 173 -15.21 -35.12 -18.95
N ALA A 174 -15.13 -36.44 -18.83
CA ALA A 174 -14.48 -37.10 -17.71
C ALA A 174 -12.99 -36.75 -17.64
N ASN A 175 -12.26 -36.78 -18.76
CA ASN A 175 -10.84 -36.42 -18.82
C ASN A 175 -10.61 -34.94 -18.50
N HIS A 176 -11.48 -34.04 -18.99
CA HIS A 176 -11.44 -32.62 -18.64
C HIS A 176 -11.52 -32.40 -17.12
N PHE A 177 -12.45 -33.08 -16.45
CA PHE A 177 -12.62 -32.95 -15.01
C PHE A 177 -11.58 -33.73 -14.19
N LEU A 178 -11.10 -34.88 -14.67
CA LEU A 178 -9.93 -35.56 -14.09
C LEU A 178 -8.71 -34.63 -14.09
N ALA A 179 -8.51 -33.88 -15.17
CA ALA A 179 -7.42 -32.93 -15.26
C ALA A 179 -7.51 -31.85 -14.18
N PHE A 180 -8.70 -31.31 -13.93
CA PHE A 180 -8.94 -30.40 -12.81
C PHE A 180 -8.69 -31.04 -11.45
N CYS A 181 -9.15 -32.28 -11.21
CA CYS A 181 -8.84 -32.99 -9.96
C CYS A 181 -7.32 -33.10 -9.73
N TYR A 182 -6.55 -33.46 -10.76
CA TYR A 182 -5.10 -33.52 -10.66
C TYR A 182 -4.45 -32.15 -10.48
N GLN A 183 -5.01 -31.10 -11.09
CA GLN A 183 -4.55 -29.72 -10.90
C GLN A 183 -4.76 -29.25 -9.47
N THR A 184 -5.95 -29.48 -8.89
CA THR A 184 -6.26 -29.20 -7.47
C THR A 184 -5.33 -29.99 -6.53
N ALA A 185 -5.00 -31.23 -6.89
CA ALA A 185 -4.04 -32.06 -6.15
C ALA A 185 -2.56 -31.64 -6.33
N GLY A 186 -2.26 -30.69 -7.23
CA GLY A 186 -0.90 -30.26 -7.56
C GLY A 186 -0.10 -31.21 -8.47
N ASP A 187 -0.73 -32.26 -9.02
CA ASP A 187 -0.14 -33.16 -10.01
C ASP A 187 -0.32 -32.58 -11.42
N TYR A 188 0.39 -31.48 -11.68
CA TYR A 188 0.33 -30.76 -12.96
C TYR A 188 0.81 -31.58 -14.16
N TYR A 189 1.62 -32.62 -13.94
CA TYR A 189 2.02 -33.55 -15.00
C TYR A 189 0.83 -34.36 -15.50
N LYS A 190 0.03 -34.95 -14.59
CA LYS A 190 -1.19 -35.67 -14.98
C LYS A 190 -2.27 -34.70 -15.47
N ALA A 191 -2.44 -33.55 -14.83
CA ALA A 191 -3.41 -32.54 -15.27
C ALA A 191 -3.20 -32.19 -16.75
N ARG A 192 -1.95 -31.88 -17.14
CA ARG A 192 -1.59 -31.65 -18.55
C ARG A 192 -2.00 -32.80 -19.46
N VAL A 193 -1.65 -34.05 -19.11
CA VAL A 193 -1.95 -35.23 -19.92
C VAL A 193 -3.46 -35.37 -20.15
N PHE A 194 -4.26 -35.24 -19.10
CA PHE A 194 -5.72 -35.37 -19.19
C PHE A 194 -6.36 -34.19 -19.94
N PHE A 195 -5.88 -32.96 -19.79
CA PHE A 195 -6.33 -31.83 -20.61
C PHE A 195 -6.00 -32.02 -22.09
N GLU A 196 -4.79 -32.49 -22.43
CA GLU A 196 -4.42 -32.77 -23.81
C GLU A 196 -5.27 -33.89 -24.42
N LEU A 197 -5.54 -34.94 -23.64
CA LEU A 197 -6.41 -36.03 -24.06
C LEU A 197 -7.85 -35.55 -24.29
N ALA A 198 -8.39 -34.74 -23.38
CA ALA A 198 -9.71 -34.14 -23.55
C ALA A 198 -9.77 -33.23 -24.78
N ALA A 199 -8.74 -32.39 -25.00
CA ALA A 199 -8.64 -31.51 -26.17
C ALA A 199 -8.65 -32.31 -27.48
N GLU A 200 -7.87 -33.38 -27.56
CA GLU A 200 -7.84 -34.27 -28.73
C GLU A 200 -9.23 -34.88 -28.99
N GLN A 201 -9.87 -35.38 -27.94
CA GLN A 201 -11.20 -36.00 -28.03
C GLN A 201 -12.29 -35.00 -28.42
N TYR A 202 -12.25 -33.76 -27.92
CA TYR A 202 -13.14 -32.69 -28.38
C TYR A 202 -12.87 -32.34 -29.85
N GLY A 203 -11.61 -32.27 -30.28
CA GLY A 203 -11.26 -32.01 -31.68
C GLY A 203 -11.81 -33.06 -32.66
N ARG A 204 -11.89 -34.33 -32.26
CA ARG A 204 -12.52 -35.40 -33.06
C ARG A 204 -14.04 -35.21 -33.25
N LYS A 205 -14.70 -34.47 -32.36
CA LYS A 205 -16.13 -34.14 -32.46
C LYS A 205 -16.42 -32.96 -33.40
N GLY A 206 -15.38 -32.34 -33.99
CA GLY A 206 -15.51 -31.27 -34.98
C GLY A 206 -15.81 -29.90 -34.38
N SER A 207 -16.29 -28.98 -35.22
CA SER A 207 -16.42 -27.55 -34.88
C SER A 207 -17.34 -27.24 -33.70
N THR A 208 -18.29 -28.12 -33.37
CA THR A 208 -19.23 -27.91 -32.26
C THR A 208 -18.58 -27.96 -30.88
N LYS A 209 -17.36 -28.49 -30.76
CA LYS A 209 -16.63 -28.61 -29.48
C LYS A 209 -15.31 -27.83 -29.47
N GLU A 210 -15.12 -26.91 -30.41
CA GLU A 210 -13.87 -26.17 -30.56
C GLU A 210 -13.58 -25.27 -29.34
N ASN A 211 -14.61 -24.65 -28.77
CA ASN A 211 -14.49 -23.87 -27.52
C ASN A 211 -13.94 -24.71 -26.36
N GLN A 212 -14.46 -25.93 -26.17
CA GLN A 212 -14.00 -26.85 -25.13
C GLN A 212 -12.57 -27.33 -25.41
N ARG A 213 -12.26 -27.65 -26.68
CA ARG A 213 -10.91 -28.01 -27.12
C ARG A 213 -9.90 -26.91 -26.78
N ILE A 214 -10.14 -25.68 -27.22
CA ILE A 214 -9.23 -24.54 -27.01
C ILE A 214 -9.04 -24.27 -25.51
N ARG A 215 -10.13 -24.34 -24.73
CA ARG A 215 -10.06 -24.20 -23.27
C ARG A 215 -9.17 -25.26 -22.63
N CYS A 216 -9.30 -26.53 -23.01
CA CYS A 216 -8.39 -27.59 -22.55
C CYS A 216 -6.94 -27.33 -22.94
N ILE A 217 -6.68 -26.80 -24.15
CA ILE A 217 -5.31 -26.45 -24.58
C ILE A 217 -4.71 -25.35 -23.70
N ILE A 218 -5.50 -24.32 -23.36
CA ILE A 218 -5.07 -23.25 -22.45
C ILE A 218 -4.74 -23.81 -21.05
N TYR A 219 -5.57 -24.70 -20.50
CA TYR A 219 -5.30 -25.32 -19.21
C TYR A 219 -4.11 -26.30 -19.23
N ALA A 220 -3.91 -27.02 -20.34
CA ALA A 220 -2.70 -27.82 -20.53
C ALA A 220 -1.44 -26.94 -20.56
N ALA A 221 -1.52 -25.76 -21.20
CA ALA A 221 -0.43 -24.78 -21.20
C ALA A 221 -0.16 -24.20 -19.81
N ASP A 222 -1.19 -23.89 -19.02
CA ASP A 222 -1.04 -23.51 -17.61
C ASP A 222 -0.33 -24.62 -16.81
N SER A 223 -0.76 -25.87 -16.97
CA SER A 223 -0.12 -27.02 -16.32
C SER A 223 1.35 -27.18 -16.72
N LEU A 224 1.69 -27.00 -18.01
CA LEU A 224 3.08 -26.94 -18.50
C LEU A 224 3.88 -25.82 -17.81
N PHE A 225 3.27 -24.64 -17.65
CA PHE A 225 3.91 -23.52 -16.98
C PHE A 225 4.22 -23.82 -15.51
N LYS A 226 3.27 -24.46 -14.79
CA LYS A 226 3.44 -24.85 -13.38
C LYS A 226 4.57 -25.87 -13.17
N ILE A 227 4.85 -26.73 -14.15
CA ILE A 227 6.00 -27.65 -14.14
C ILE A 227 7.28 -27.06 -14.75
N ASN A 228 7.34 -25.73 -14.87
CA ASN A 228 8.48 -24.95 -15.35
C ASN A 228 8.87 -25.18 -16.83
N LEU A 229 7.96 -25.69 -17.66
CA LEU A 229 8.12 -25.86 -19.10
C LEU A 229 7.56 -24.65 -19.86
N ARG A 230 8.03 -23.45 -19.50
CA ARG A 230 7.44 -22.17 -19.96
C ARG A 230 7.40 -22.01 -21.49
N LYS A 231 8.48 -22.37 -22.18
CA LYS A 231 8.56 -22.25 -23.65
C LYS A 231 7.51 -23.13 -24.33
N GLU A 232 7.30 -24.33 -23.81
CA GLU A 232 6.31 -25.27 -24.33
C GLU A 232 4.89 -24.78 -24.05
N ALA A 233 4.64 -24.21 -22.87
CA ALA A 233 3.36 -23.58 -22.54
C ALA A 233 2.99 -22.47 -23.54
N TYR A 234 3.91 -21.54 -23.81
CA TYR A 234 3.68 -20.47 -24.79
C TYR A 234 3.48 -21.02 -26.20
N SER A 235 4.35 -21.95 -26.63
CA SER A 235 4.28 -22.58 -27.95
C SER A 235 2.94 -23.31 -28.16
N LYS A 236 2.43 -23.98 -27.12
CA LYS A 236 1.16 -24.69 -27.15
C LYS A 236 0.00 -23.76 -27.54
N ILE A 237 -0.10 -22.59 -26.91
CA ILE A 237 -1.13 -21.59 -27.23
C ILE A 237 -0.83 -20.91 -28.58
N MET A 238 0.41 -20.48 -28.82
CA MET A 238 0.77 -19.77 -30.06
C MET A 238 0.54 -20.61 -31.32
N SER A 239 0.72 -21.93 -31.24
CA SER A 239 0.46 -22.82 -32.36
C SER A 239 -1.03 -22.92 -32.74
N GLU A 240 -1.95 -22.62 -31.82
CA GLU A 240 -3.39 -22.61 -32.09
C GLU A 240 -3.84 -21.30 -32.74
N LEU A 241 -3.17 -20.19 -32.47
CA LEU A 241 -3.46 -18.89 -33.10
C LEU A 241 -3.35 -18.94 -34.63
N THR A 242 -2.54 -19.86 -35.18
CA THR A 242 -2.39 -20.02 -36.63
C THR A 242 -3.38 -21.00 -37.25
N LYS A 243 -4.24 -21.65 -36.44
CA LYS A 243 -5.15 -22.73 -36.87
C LYS A 243 -6.62 -22.35 -36.83
N THR A 244 -6.96 -21.19 -36.30
CA THR A 244 -8.33 -20.71 -36.18
C THR A 244 -8.44 -19.27 -36.66
N ASP A 245 -9.53 -18.98 -37.37
CA ASP A 245 -9.93 -17.63 -37.77
C ASP A 245 -11.10 -17.10 -36.92
N ASP A 246 -11.59 -17.92 -35.98
CA ASP A 246 -12.68 -17.56 -35.08
C ASP A 246 -12.20 -16.50 -34.09
N GLN A 247 -12.82 -15.32 -34.18
CA GLN A 247 -12.42 -14.15 -33.40
C GLN A 247 -12.56 -14.37 -31.89
N MET A 248 -13.59 -15.12 -31.45
CA MET A 248 -13.80 -15.39 -30.02
C MET A 248 -12.72 -16.34 -29.48
N LEU A 249 -12.35 -17.36 -30.26
CA LEU A 249 -11.29 -18.29 -29.90
C LEU A 249 -9.91 -17.64 -29.90
N ILE A 250 -9.63 -16.79 -30.88
CA ILE A 250 -8.38 -16.01 -30.93
C ILE A 250 -8.27 -15.14 -29.67
N ALA A 251 -9.35 -14.47 -29.27
CA ALA A 251 -9.36 -13.69 -28.03
C ALA A 251 -9.05 -14.55 -26.80
N ASP A 252 -9.67 -15.73 -26.66
CA ASP A 252 -9.46 -16.64 -25.53
C ASP A 252 -8.01 -17.17 -25.48
N LEU A 253 -7.39 -17.45 -26.63
CA LEU A 253 -5.98 -17.83 -26.72
C LEU A 253 -5.06 -16.69 -26.25
N TYR A 254 -5.32 -15.45 -26.67
CA TYR A 254 -4.55 -14.30 -26.19
C TYR A 254 -4.74 -14.03 -24.70
N VAL A 255 -5.95 -14.25 -24.15
CA VAL A 255 -6.20 -14.22 -22.70
C VAL A 255 -5.38 -15.31 -21.98
N GLY A 256 -5.32 -16.51 -22.55
CA GLY A 256 -4.46 -17.58 -22.06
C GLY A 256 -2.98 -17.16 -22.00
N LEU A 257 -2.44 -16.56 -23.06
CA LEU A 257 -1.08 -16.00 -23.06
C LEU A 257 -0.90 -14.90 -22.01
N ALA A 258 -1.85 -13.97 -21.90
CA ALA A 258 -1.80 -12.90 -20.91
C ALA A 258 -1.72 -13.45 -19.48
N SER A 259 -2.48 -14.50 -19.16
CA SER A 259 -2.42 -15.19 -17.87
C SER A 259 -1.04 -15.81 -17.62
N LEU A 260 -0.44 -16.47 -18.61
CA LEU A 260 0.91 -17.04 -18.46
C LEU A 260 1.98 -15.94 -18.27
N TYR A 261 1.88 -14.82 -19.00
CA TYR A 261 2.80 -13.69 -18.85
C TYR A 261 2.63 -12.99 -17.49
N GLU A 262 1.41 -12.93 -16.95
CA GLU A 262 1.18 -12.46 -15.59
C GLU A 262 1.91 -13.33 -14.56
N GLN A 263 1.75 -14.65 -14.66
CA GLN A 263 2.45 -15.61 -13.79
C GLN A 263 3.98 -15.52 -13.91
N ALA A 264 4.48 -15.14 -15.10
CA ALA A 264 5.90 -14.92 -15.33
C ALA A 264 6.42 -13.57 -14.80
N GLY A 265 5.53 -12.65 -14.42
CA GLY A 265 5.89 -11.26 -14.08
C GLY A 265 6.20 -10.37 -15.29
N GLU A 266 5.87 -10.83 -16.49
CA GLU A 266 6.19 -10.18 -17.77
C GLU A 266 5.10 -9.16 -18.16
N SER A 267 5.03 -8.04 -17.42
CA SER A 267 3.95 -7.04 -17.57
C SER A 267 3.80 -6.50 -18.99
N ASN A 268 4.90 -6.27 -19.72
CA ASN A 268 4.84 -5.77 -21.10
C ASN A 268 4.20 -6.78 -22.06
N LEU A 269 4.58 -8.05 -21.97
CA LEU A 269 4.01 -9.11 -22.83
C LEU A 269 2.56 -9.41 -22.44
N ARG A 270 2.22 -9.35 -21.15
CA ARG A 270 0.82 -9.41 -20.69
C ARG A 270 -0.01 -8.32 -21.34
N ALA A 271 0.46 -7.07 -21.33
CA ALA A 271 -0.27 -5.94 -21.90
C ALA A 271 -0.49 -6.11 -23.41
N ILE A 272 0.54 -6.51 -24.15
CA ILE A 272 0.45 -6.77 -25.60
C ILE A 272 -0.55 -7.89 -25.91
N ALA A 273 -0.54 -8.98 -25.14
CA ALA A 273 -1.50 -10.07 -25.31
C ALA A 273 -2.94 -9.60 -25.02
N LEU A 274 -3.14 -8.78 -23.98
CA LEU A 274 -4.44 -8.19 -23.67
C LEU A 274 -4.94 -7.25 -24.77
N GLU A 275 -4.08 -6.41 -25.36
CA GLU A 275 -4.45 -5.57 -26.51
C GLU A 275 -4.94 -6.42 -27.69
N LYS A 276 -4.24 -7.51 -27.98
CA LYS A 276 -4.67 -8.45 -29.01
C LYS A 276 -6.01 -9.11 -28.68
N ALA A 277 -6.27 -9.48 -27.43
CA ALA A 277 -7.58 -9.98 -27.03
C ALA A 277 -8.70 -8.91 -27.19
N ILE A 278 -8.41 -7.65 -26.83
CA ILE A 278 -9.34 -6.51 -26.96
C ILE A 278 -9.66 -6.22 -28.42
N GLU A 279 -8.72 -6.39 -29.35
CA GLU A 279 -8.96 -6.23 -30.79
C GLU A 279 -10.13 -7.10 -31.28
N HIS A 280 -10.23 -8.33 -30.74
CA HIS A 280 -11.28 -9.27 -31.09
C HIS A 280 -12.54 -9.16 -30.21
N LYS A 281 -12.42 -8.56 -29.01
CA LYS A 281 -13.53 -8.30 -28.08
C LYS A 281 -13.50 -6.84 -27.59
N PRO A 282 -13.76 -5.84 -28.46
CA PRO A 282 -13.50 -4.43 -28.16
C PRO A 282 -14.38 -3.81 -27.09
N ASN A 283 -15.53 -4.43 -26.78
CA ASN A 283 -16.47 -4.01 -25.74
C ASN A 283 -16.31 -4.80 -24.42
N ASP A 284 -15.32 -5.68 -24.31
CA ASP A 284 -15.09 -6.45 -23.09
C ASP A 284 -14.50 -5.56 -21.99
N VAL A 285 -15.30 -5.34 -20.94
CA VAL A 285 -14.93 -4.48 -19.81
C VAL A 285 -13.84 -5.11 -18.94
N GLY A 286 -13.82 -6.44 -18.79
CA GLY A 286 -12.82 -7.15 -18.00
C GLY A 286 -11.44 -7.11 -18.65
N LEU A 287 -11.37 -7.32 -19.97
CA LEU A 287 -10.11 -7.17 -20.72
C LEU A 287 -9.56 -5.75 -20.63
N ARG A 288 -10.42 -4.74 -20.78
CA ARG A 288 -10.01 -3.33 -20.62
C ARG A 288 -9.54 -3.03 -19.20
N PHE A 289 -10.21 -3.56 -18.18
CA PHE A 289 -9.79 -3.41 -16.80
C PHE A 289 -8.40 -4.01 -16.59
N SER A 290 -8.21 -5.26 -17.03
CA SER A 290 -6.95 -5.97 -16.94
C SER A 290 -5.82 -5.29 -17.71
N ALA A 291 -6.07 -4.75 -18.92
CA ALA A 291 -5.08 -3.98 -19.68
C ALA A 291 -4.72 -2.68 -18.96
N GLY A 292 -5.73 -1.93 -18.50
CA GLY A 292 -5.57 -0.73 -17.70
C GLY A 292 -4.72 -0.97 -16.45
N LEU A 293 -4.97 -2.05 -15.73
CA LEU A 293 -4.19 -2.44 -14.55
C LEU A 293 -2.74 -2.77 -14.92
N THR A 294 -2.51 -3.45 -16.05
CA THR A 294 -1.15 -3.80 -16.51
C THR A 294 -0.33 -2.56 -16.85
N TYR A 295 -0.87 -1.70 -17.72
CA TYR A 295 -0.21 -0.44 -18.09
C TYR A 295 -0.10 0.52 -16.90
N GLY A 296 -0.97 0.39 -15.90
CA GLY A 296 -0.86 1.16 -14.68
C GLY A 296 0.40 0.87 -13.87
N LYS A 297 1.14 -0.22 -14.12
CA LYS A 297 2.32 -0.56 -13.32
C LYS A 297 3.56 0.28 -13.68
N GLU A 298 3.65 0.78 -14.90
CA GLU A 298 4.85 1.46 -15.42
C GLU A 298 4.58 2.95 -15.70
N THR A 299 5.49 3.83 -15.30
CA THR A 299 5.32 5.30 -15.48
C THR A 299 5.08 5.69 -16.94
N ALA A 300 5.79 5.05 -17.87
CA ALA A 300 5.72 5.36 -19.29
C ALA A 300 4.35 5.04 -19.92
N THR A 301 3.49 4.26 -19.27
CA THR A 301 2.24 3.77 -19.86
C THR A 301 0.98 4.19 -19.09
N HIS A 302 1.10 5.10 -18.11
CA HIS A 302 -0.04 5.66 -17.37
C HIS A 302 -1.12 6.29 -18.28
N ALA A 303 -0.73 6.94 -19.38
CA ALA A 303 -1.69 7.50 -20.34
C ALA A 303 -2.51 6.41 -21.07
N ILE A 304 -1.88 5.27 -21.40
CA ILE A 304 -2.54 4.11 -22.01
C ILE A 304 -3.48 3.46 -20.98
N SER A 305 -3.01 3.30 -19.73
CA SER A 305 -3.84 2.84 -18.62
C SER A 305 -5.11 3.68 -18.45
N MET A 306 -4.96 5.02 -18.43
CA MET A 306 -6.08 5.96 -18.38
C MET A 306 -7.03 5.79 -19.57
N LEU A 307 -6.52 5.57 -20.79
CA LEU A 307 -7.33 5.32 -21.98
C LEU A 307 -8.21 4.08 -21.83
N HIS A 308 -7.67 2.98 -21.31
CA HIS A 308 -8.46 1.76 -21.09
C HIS A 308 -9.57 1.98 -20.06
N TYR A 309 -9.26 2.59 -18.92
CA TYR A 309 -10.30 2.86 -17.91
C TYR A 309 -11.35 3.83 -18.42
N LYS A 310 -10.94 4.88 -19.16
CA LYS A 310 -11.88 5.83 -19.75
C LYS A 310 -12.83 5.14 -20.73
N THR A 311 -12.30 4.26 -21.59
CA THR A 311 -13.11 3.49 -22.54
C THR A 311 -14.00 2.47 -21.83
N LEU A 312 -13.49 1.78 -20.80
CA LEU A 312 -14.29 0.88 -19.96
C LEU A 312 -15.50 1.63 -19.36
N LEU A 313 -15.26 2.82 -18.81
CA LEU A 313 -16.30 3.64 -18.19
C LEU A 313 -17.34 4.20 -19.18
N GLN A 314 -17.05 4.19 -20.49
CA GLN A 314 -18.07 4.46 -21.52
C GLN A 314 -19.08 3.31 -21.63
N PHE A 315 -18.64 2.06 -21.42
CA PHE A 315 -19.50 0.88 -21.43
C PHE A 315 -20.15 0.62 -20.07
N ASN A 316 -19.42 0.86 -18.98
CA ASN A 316 -19.91 0.70 -17.61
C ASN A 316 -19.52 1.90 -16.74
N GLY A 317 -20.31 2.97 -16.78
CA GLY A 317 -20.05 4.21 -16.05
C GLY A 317 -20.15 4.10 -14.52
N LYS A 318 -20.63 2.97 -13.98
CA LYS A 318 -20.74 2.70 -12.54
C LYS A 318 -19.74 1.65 -12.05
N HIS A 319 -18.68 1.38 -12.81
CA HIS A 319 -17.64 0.45 -12.38
C HIS A 319 -16.74 1.10 -11.32
N ALA A 320 -17.05 0.87 -10.04
CA ALA A 320 -16.41 1.54 -8.91
C ALA A 320 -14.87 1.39 -8.88
N ALA A 321 -14.35 0.17 -9.05
CA ALA A 321 -12.90 -0.07 -9.11
C ALA A 321 -12.20 0.63 -10.30
N ALA A 322 -12.85 0.72 -11.47
CA ALA A 322 -12.29 1.42 -12.62
C ALA A 322 -12.28 2.95 -12.38
N LEU A 323 -13.30 3.50 -11.71
CA LEU A 323 -13.33 4.90 -11.26
C LEU A 323 -12.22 5.19 -10.24
N ASN A 324 -11.94 4.27 -9.31
CA ASN A 324 -10.77 4.41 -8.43
C ASN A 324 -9.48 4.42 -9.25
N ASN A 325 -9.29 3.40 -10.10
CA ASN A 325 -8.04 3.21 -10.83
C ASN A 325 -7.76 4.30 -11.87
N ILE A 326 -8.78 4.86 -12.53
CA ILE A 326 -8.60 6.04 -13.38
C ILE A 326 -8.26 7.27 -12.53
N GLY A 327 -8.79 7.38 -11.31
CA GLY A 327 -8.35 8.39 -10.33
C GLY A 327 -6.86 8.30 -10.04
N VAL A 328 -6.35 7.08 -9.84
CA VAL A 328 -4.92 6.80 -9.66
C VAL A 328 -4.11 7.23 -10.89
N GLN A 329 -4.60 6.95 -12.11
CA GLN A 329 -3.88 7.37 -13.31
C GLN A 329 -3.93 8.88 -13.53
N TYR A 330 -5.06 9.53 -13.26
CA TYR A 330 -5.14 10.99 -13.31
C TYR A 330 -4.17 11.65 -12.35
N GLU A 331 -4.02 11.11 -11.15
CA GLU A 331 -3.04 11.58 -10.18
C GLU A 331 -1.61 11.50 -10.66
N ARG A 332 -1.22 10.33 -11.18
CA ARG A 332 0.13 10.10 -11.71
C ARG A 332 0.44 10.95 -12.94
N LEU A 333 -0.59 11.43 -13.63
CA LEU A 333 -0.52 12.37 -14.74
C LEU A 333 -0.75 13.82 -14.31
N GLU A 334 -0.71 14.12 -13.00
CA GLU A 334 -0.88 15.45 -12.40
C GLU A 334 -2.22 16.14 -12.67
N MET A 335 -3.25 15.39 -13.10
CA MET A 335 -4.61 15.88 -13.31
C MET A 335 -5.44 15.82 -12.02
N LEU A 336 -5.00 16.53 -10.97
CA LEU A 336 -5.50 16.38 -9.60
C LEU A 336 -7.03 16.58 -9.45
N MET A 337 -7.62 17.54 -10.18
CA MET A 337 -9.07 17.76 -10.16
C MET A 337 -9.85 16.57 -10.73
N LYS A 338 -9.34 15.94 -11.79
CA LYS A 338 -9.95 14.74 -12.39
C LYS A 338 -9.80 13.54 -11.47
N ALA A 339 -8.66 13.40 -10.81
CA ALA A 339 -8.44 12.35 -9.81
C ALA A 339 -9.45 12.46 -8.67
N ALA A 340 -9.60 13.64 -8.06
CA ALA A 340 -10.56 13.87 -6.98
C ALA A 340 -12.01 13.60 -7.41
N GLN A 341 -12.39 13.99 -8.63
CA GLN A 341 -13.71 13.70 -9.18
C GLN A 341 -13.95 12.19 -9.34
N ALA A 342 -12.97 11.45 -9.88
CA ALA A 342 -13.07 10.02 -10.09
C ALA A 342 -13.15 9.24 -8.77
N TYR A 343 -12.30 9.58 -7.78
CA TYR A 343 -12.38 8.98 -6.45
C TYR A 343 -13.72 9.28 -5.77
N LYS A 344 -14.23 10.51 -5.87
CA LYS A 344 -15.53 10.87 -5.30
C LYS A 344 -16.67 10.04 -5.91
N GLN A 345 -16.65 9.83 -7.24
CA GLN A 345 -17.62 8.98 -7.92
C GLN A 345 -17.49 7.52 -7.46
N SER A 346 -16.27 6.99 -7.37
CA SER A 346 -16.01 5.63 -6.90
C SER A 346 -16.47 5.42 -5.45
N ALA A 347 -16.13 6.33 -4.55
CA ALA A 347 -16.53 6.30 -3.15
C ALA A 347 -18.06 6.37 -2.97
N SER A 348 -18.77 7.12 -3.84
CA SER A 348 -20.24 7.15 -3.85
C SER A 348 -20.90 5.81 -4.25
N LEU A 349 -20.11 4.89 -4.81
CA LEU A 349 -20.50 3.52 -5.12
C LEU A 349 -19.98 2.54 -4.04
N ASN A 350 -19.70 3.04 -2.84
CA ASN A 350 -19.22 2.29 -1.67
C ASN A 350 -17.82 1.67 -1.81
N GLU A 351 -16.99 2.15 -2.76
CA GLU A 351 -15.60 1.72 -2.87
C GLU A 351 -14.74 2.39 -1.79
N THR A 352 -14.40 1.62 -0.75
CA THR A 352 -13.75 2.14 0.45
C THR A 352 -12.29 2.54 0.21
N LEU A 353 -11.59 1.91 -0.74
CA LEU A 353 -10.24 2.35 -1.11
C LEU A 353 -10.26 3.74 -1.76
N ALA A 354 -11.26 4.02 -2.60
CA ALA A 354 -11.40 5.34 -3.22
C ALA A 354 -11.74 6.42 -2.18
N ALA A 355 -12.55 6.07 -1.18
CA ALA A 355 -12.83 6.94 -0.05
C ALA A 355 -11.55 7.28 0.71
N ALA A 356 -10.70 6.30 1.01
CA ALA A 356 -9.40 6.53 1.66
C ALA A 356 -8.45 7.37 0.80
N ASN A 357 -8.35 7.09 -0.51
CA ASN A 357 -7.53 7.87 -1.45
C ASN A 357 -7.97 9.35 -1.52
N LEU A 358 -9.28 9.61 -1.50
CA LEU A 358 -9.80 10.98 -1.47
C LEU A 358 -9.60 11.64 -0.09
N ALA A 359 -9.80 10.91 1.01
CA ALA A 359 -9.56 11.41 2.36
C ALA A 359 -8.09 11.82 2.55
N ASN A 360 -7.14 11.03 2.04
CA ASN A 360 -5.71 11.35 2.09
C ASN A 360 -5.43 12.76 1.53
N ARG A 361 -6.08 13.10 0.41
CA ARG A 361 -5.96 14.39 -0.28
C ARG A 361 -6.60 15.52 0.51
N TYR A 362 -7.77 15.26 1.09
CA TYR A 362 -8.42 16.22 1.98
C TYR A 362 -7.56 16.52 3.21
N ILE A 363 -6.97 15.51 3.85
CA ILE A 363 -6.01 15.69 4.94
C ILE A 363 -4.81 16.56 4.49
N ASN A 364 -4.25 16.28 3.31
CA ASN A 364 -3.14 17.06 2.77
C ASN A 364 -3.49 18.52 2.50
N ALA A 365 -4.73 18.78 2.06
CA ALA A 365 -5.21 20.12 1.73
C ALA A 365 -5.90 20.85 2.90
N GLY A 366 -5.95 20.26 4.10
CA GLY A 366 -6.53 20.87 5.30
C GLY A 366 -8.06 20.73 5.43
N PHE A 367 -8.69 19.93 4.58
CA PHE A 367 -10.12 19.62 4.63
C PHE A 367 -10.40 18.48 5.62
N ALA A 368 -10.09 18.70 6.90
CA ALA A 368 -10.15 17.67 7.94
C ALA A 368 -11.57 17.10 8.14
N GLU A 369 -12.59 17.95 8.13
CA GLU A 369 -13.98 17.55 8.32
C GLU A 369 -14.50 16.69 7.16
N GLU A 370 -14.17 17.07 5.91
CA GLU A 370 -14.53 16.30 4.74
C GLU A 370 -13.82 14.94 4.71
N ALA A 371 -12.54 14.91 5.11
CA ALA A 371 -11.80 13.66 5.27
C ALA A 371 -12.45 12.75 6.32
N ARG A 372 -12.75 13.31 7.50
CA ARG A 372 -13.40 12.60 8.61
C ARG A 372 -14.72 11.98 8.18
N LYS A 373 -15.61 12.79 7.59
CA LYS A 373 -16.91 12.32 7.11
C LYS A 373 -16.76 11.17 6.12
N LEU A 374 -15.85 11.31 5.16
CA LEU A 374 -15.64 10.30 4.14
C LEU A 374 -15.14 8.97 4.71
N LEU A 375 -14.20 9.03 5.68
CA LEU A 375 -13.69 7.86 6.38
C LEU A 375 -14.76 7.24 7.30
N ASP A 376 -15.59 8.07 7.93
CA ASP A 376 -16.69 7.64 8.78
C ASP A 376 -17.84 6.96 8.01
N ASP A 377 -18.06 7.34 6.76
CA ASP A 377 -18.99 6.65 5.86
C ASP A 377 -18.37 5.33 5.36
N ALA A 378 -17.06 5.32 5.06
CA ALA A 378 -16.35 4.14 4.56
C ALA A 378 -16.25 3.01 5.62
N LYS A 379 -16.07 3.35 6.90
CA LYS A 379 -16.00 2.37 8.00
C LYS A 379 -17.33 1.63 8.27
N GLN A 380 -18.45 2.10 7.72
CA GLN A 380 -19.76 1.45 7.87
C GLN A 380 -20.03 0.41 6.77
N GLN A 381 -19.16 0.30 5.76
CA GLN A 381 -19.33 -0.65 4.68
C GLN A 381 -18.97 -2.07 5.14
N GLN A 382 -19.60 -3.08 4.53
CA GLN A 382 -19.35 -4.49 4.88
C GLN A 382 -17.92 -4.92 4.53
N LYS A 383 -17.37 -4.38 3.43
CA LYS A 383 -16.00 -4.63 2.99
C LYS A 383 -15.21 -3.34 3.09
N ILE A 384 -14.27 -3.32 4.03
CA ILE A 384 -13.45 -2.15 4.35
C ILE A 384 -12.04 -2.41 3.88
N ASP A 385 -11.53 -1.55 3.01
CA ASP A 385 -10.12 -1.56 2.65
C ASP A 385 -9.26 -1.12 3.85
N PRO A 386 -8.15 -1.82 4.17
CA PRO A 386 -7.26 -1.46 5.28
C PRO A 386 -6.79 0.00 5.26
N LYS A 387 -6.70 0.61 4.07
CA LYS A 387 -6.29 2.01 3.89
C LYS A 387 -7.21 2.99 4.62
N VAL A 388 -8.48 2.65 4.83
CA VAL A 388 -9.41 3.48 5.61
C VAL A 388 -8.89 3.66 7.04
N GLY A 389 -8.42 2.59 7.69
CA GLY A 389 -7.86 2.65 9.04
C GLY A 389 -6.53 3.42 9.11
N GLU A 390 -5.70 3.28 8.07
CA GLU A 390 -4.45 4.06 7.93
C GLU A 390 -4.75 5.56 7.87
N GLU A 391 -5.71 5.98 7.04
CA GLU A 391 -6.04 7.40 6.87
C GLU A 391 -6.77 7.99 8.08
N ILE A 392 -7.56 7.20 8.82
CA ILE A 392 -8.13 7.63 10.12
C ILE A 392 -7.00 7.93 11.11
N SER A 393 -6.04 7.03 11.23
CA SER A 393 -4.90 7.20 12.16
C SER A 393 -4.05 8.40 11.76
N ARG A 394 -3.85 8.59 10.45
CA ARG A 394 -3.12 9.72 9.89
C ARG A 394 -3.82 11.06 10.14
N LEU A 395 -5.14 11.13 9.98
CA LEU A 395 -5.92 12.33 10.29
C LEU A 395 -5.75 12.72 11.77
N ALA A 396 -5.97 11.77 12.68
CA ALA A 396 -5.85 12.01 14.12
C ALA A 396 -4.44 12.48 14.51
N LYS A 397 -3.40 11.85 13.96
CA LYS A 397 -2.00 12.26 14.18
C LYS A 397 -1.76 13.70 13.72
N LYS A 398 -2.25 14.08 12.52
CA LYS A 398 -2.04 15.44 12.00
C LYS A 398 -2.74 16.50 12.87
N GLU A 399 -3.94 16.20 13.37
CA GLU A 399 -4.67 17.10 14.28
C GLU A 399 -3.95 17.26 15.62
N GLU A 400 -3.38 16.20 16.17
CA GLU A 400 -2.56 16.26 17.39
C GLU A 400 -1.29 17.09 17.17
N GLU A 401 -0.60 16.89 16.04
CA GLU A 401 0.58 17.68 15.67
C GLU A 401 0.26 19.17 15.54
N GLU A 402 -0.86 19.53 14.91
CA GLU A 402 -1.30 20.93 14.78
C GLU A 402 -1.72 21.53 16.13
N ALA A 403 -2.40 20.77 17.00
CA ALA A 403 -2.78 21.23 18.33
C ALA A 403 -1.56 21.46 19.24
N GLU A 404 -0.55 20.58 19.21
CA GLU A 404 0.67 20.78 20.00
C GLU A 404 1.52 21.93 19.43
N ALA A 405 1.54 22.10 18.10
CA ALA A 405 2.17 23.25 17.47
C ALA A 405 1.50 24.56 17.91
N GLU A 406 0.16 24.63 17.89
CA GLU A 406 -0.59 25.80 18.37
C GLU A 406 -0.26 26.10 19.84
N LYS A 407 -0.32 25.10 20.71
CA LYS A 407 0.01 25.23 22.13
C LYS A 407 1.43 25.76 22.35
N THR A 408 2.40 25.24 21.59
CA THR A 408 3.79 25.69 21.62
C THR A 408 3.90 27.16 21.23
N GLN A 409 3.26 27.56 20.12
CA GLN A 409 3.25 28.96 19.69
C GLN A 409 2.58 29.88 20.71
N MET A 410 1.46 29.47 21.30
CA MET A 410 0.75 30.26 22.32
C MET A 410 1.58 30.43 23.59
N ASN A 411 2.35 29.43 24.00
CA ASN A 411 3.25 29.55 25.16
C ASN A 411 4.38 30.53 24.89
N ALA A 412 5.05 30.41 23.73
CA ALA A 412 6.09 31.34 23.31
C ALA A 412 5.55 32.77 23.21
N ALA A 413 4.38 32.97 22.58
CA ALA A 413 3.74 34.28 22.48
C ALA A 413 3.42 34.90 23.85
N ARG A 414 3.00 34.10 24.84
CA ARG A 414 2.75 34.57 26.21
C ARG A 414 4.04 34.97 26.93
N GLU A 415 5.12 34.22 26.74
CA GLU A 415 6.45 34.59 27.29
C GLU A 415 6.94 35.90 26.69
N GLN A 416 6.85 36.03 25.36
CA GLN A 416 7.18 37.24 24.64
C GLN A 416 6.34 38.43 25.11
N GLN A 417 5.03 38.25 25.30
CA GLN A 417 4.16 39.30 25.81
C GLN A 417 4.57 39.73 27.22
N ARG A 418 4.88 38.78 28.12
CA ARG A 418 5.37 39.10 29.47
C ARG A 418 6.67 39.88 29.44
N PHE A 419 7.62 39.45 28.60
CA PHE A 419 8.87 40.19 28.39
C PHE A 419 8.58 41.64 27.98
N PHE A 420 7.71 41.85 26.99
CA PHE A 420 7.40 43.19 26.51
C PHE A 420 6.69 44.07 27.54
N LEU A 421 5.86 43.51 28.42
CA LEU A 421 5.24 44.26 29.52
C LEU A 421 6.31 44.76 30.51
N SER A 422 7.24 43.90 30.92
CA SER A 422 8.35 44.29 31.80
C SER A 422 9.33 45.25 31.12
N PHE A 423 9.62 45.02 29.84
CA PHE A 423 10.42 45.93 29.03
C PHE A 423 9.77 47.32 28.94
N ALA A 424 8.45 47.39 28.68
CA ALA A 424 7.72 48.65 28.60
C ALA A 424 7.76 49.40 29.94
N GLU A 425 7.63 48.71 31.06
CA GLU A 425 7.81 49.33 32.38
C GLU A 425 9.24 49.88 32.55
N ALA A 426 10.25 49.10 32.18
CA ALA A 426 11.65 49.53 32.25
C ALA A 426 12.01 50.66 31.27
N TYR A 427 11.32 50.76 30.14
CA TYR A 427 11.57 51.74 29.08
C TYR A 427 10.82 53.05 29.32
N PHE A 428 9.53 53.01 29.67
CA PHE A 428 8.67 54.20 29.75
C PHE A 428 8.64 54.85 31.14
N VAL A 429 8.92 54.12 32.23
CA VAL A 429 8.88 54.68 33.59
C VAL A 429 10.25 55.25 33.95
N GLU A 430 10.32 56.57 34.11
CA GLU A 430 11.55 57.26 34.53
C GLU A 430 11.95 56.88 35.96
N THR A 431 13.24 56.64 36.17
CA THR A 431 13.82 56.37 37.50
C THR A 431 14.92 57.38 37.80
N THR A 432 15.01 57.84 39.05
CA THR A 432 16.05 58.80 39.51
C THR A 432 17.44 58.20 39.65
N ASP A 433 17.57 56.89 39.49
CA ASP A 433 18.79 56.12 39.70
C ASP A 433 19.60 55.94 38.40
N SER A 434 20.88 55.55 38.52
CA SER A 434 21.75 55.34 37.37
C SER A 434 21.26 54.20 36.46
N GLN A 435 21.40 54.43 35.15
CA GLN A 435 21.08 53.48 34.08
C GLN A 435 22.19 52.42 33.94
N ASP A 436 22.68 51.79 35.01
CA ASP A 436 23.93 51.03 34.97
C ASP A 436 23.76 49.57 34.49
N PHE A 437 24.01 49.36 33.19
CA PHE A 437 24.13 48.05 32.56
C PHE A 437 25.54 47.44 32.69
N THR A 438 26.52 48.22 33.13
CA THR A 438 27.94 47.82 33.14
C THR A 438 28.18 46.65 34.08
N GLY A 439 28.95 45.67 33.62
CA GLY A 439 29.40 44.57 34.44
C GLY A 439 29.38 43.23 33.72
N THR A 440 29.74 42.19 34.47
CA THR A 440 29.71 40.82 33.99
C THR A 440 28.38 40.18 34.34
N TRP A 441 27.71 39.64 33.34
CA TRP A 441 26.41 38.97 33.41
C TRP A 441 26.59 37.49 33.09
N ILE A 442 25.90 36.62 33.83
CA ILE A 442 26.08 35.18 33.77
C ILE A 442 24.79 34.53 33.27
N TYR A 443 24.86 33.80 32.16
CA TYR A 443 23.78 32.95 31.64
C TYR A 443 23.51 31.78 32.59
N ALA A 444 22.35 31.14 32.44
CA ALA A 444 21.97 29.99 33.28
C ALA A 444 22.95 28.81 33.18
N ASP A 445 23.63 28.66 32.03
CA ASP A 445 24.65 27.64 31.77
C ASP A 445 26.07 28.03 32.25
N GLY A 446 26.23 29.22 32.83
CA GLY A 446 27.49 29.72 33.38
C GLY A 446 28.34 30.56 32.42
N VAL A 447 27.92 30.75 31.17
CA VAL A 447 28.63 31.62 30.24
C VAL A 447 28.57 33.08 30.70
N ARG A 448 29.69 33.79 30.53
CA ARG A 448 29.86 35.16 31.00
C ARG A 448 29.82 36.14 29.83
N MET A 449 28.98 37.16 29.95
CA MET A 449 28.86 38.27 29.02
C MET A 449 29.19 39.57 29.74
N THR A 450 30.16 40.32 29.24
CA THR A 450 30.52 41.61 29.84
C THR A 450 29.89 42.74 29.03
N ILE A 451 29.11 43.59 29.69
CA ILE A 451 28.53 44.78 29.08
C ILE A 451 29.35 45.99 29.49
N VAL A 452 29.72 46.80 28.51
CA VAL A 452 30.33 48.12 28.69
C VAL A 452 29.32 49.18 28.25
N GLN A 453 29.04 50.14 29.12
CA GLN A 453 28.15 51.26 28.84
C GLN A 453 28.94 52.56 28.64
N THR A 454 28.63 53.30 27.57
CA THR A 454 29.18 54.64 27.29
C THR A 454 28.04 55.60 26.99
N GLY A 455 27.70 56.45 27.96
CA GLY A 455 26.50 57.31 27.87
C GLY A 455 25.23 56.46 27.76
N ASN A 456 24.46 56.68 26.70
CA ASN A 456 23.23 55.92 26.40
C ASN A 456 23.47 54.74 25.45
N SER A 457 24.73 54.35 25.22
CA SER A 457 25.06 53.20 24.38
C SER A 457 25.62 52.06 25.23
N ILE A 458 25.26 50.82 24.88
CA ILE A 458 25.85 49.60 25.44
C ILE A 458 26.48 48.76 24.34
N LYS A 459 27.58 48.11 24.68
CA LYS A 459 28.21 47.09 23.85
C LYS A 459 28.57 45.88 24.69
N ALA A 460 28.37 44.70 24.12
CA ALA A 460 28.80 43.44 24.69
C ALA A 460 29.44 42.57 23.61
N ASP A 461 30.51 41.88 23.97
CA ASP A 461 31.16 40.85 23.16
C ASP A 461 31.44 39.66 24.07
N TRP A 462 31.07 38.45 23.66
CA TRP A 462 31.29 37.22 24.43
C TRP A 462 31.43 36.00 23.51
N ILE A 463 31.74 34.85 24.12
CA ILE A 463 31.81 33.57 23.42
C ILE A 463 30.79 32.63 24.05
N HIS A 464 29.88 32.09 23.24
CA HIS A 464 28.87 31.12 23.64
C HIS A 464 28.91 29.95 22.65
N ASP A 465 29.04 28.72 23.15
CA ASP A 465 29.16 27.50 22.33
C ASP A 465 30.23 27.57 21.21
N GLY A 466 31.33 28.26 21.46
CA GLY A 466 32.43 28.43 20.50
C GLY A 466 32.16 29.44 19.38
N LEU A 467 31.05 30.17 19.44
CA LEU A 467 30.72 31.27 18.53
C LEU A 467 31.02 32.61 19.21
N GLU A 468 31.71 33.50 18.49
CA GLU A 468 31.84 34.90 18.89
C GLU A 468 30.50 35.62 18.63
N GLU A 469 29.88 36.06 19.72
CA GLU A 469 28.65 36.85 19.72
C GLU A 469 28.91 38.25 20.28
N GLY A 470 28.14 39.22 19.79
CA GLY A 470 28.13 40.55 20.36
C GLY A 470 26.81 41.25 20.10
N PHE A 471 26.60 42.37 20.77
CA PHE A 471 25.57 43.32 20.39
C PHE A 471 25.99 44.75 20.72
N ASP A 472 25.44 45.68 19.95
CA ASP A 472 25.39 47.10 20.29
C ASP A 472 23.94 47.48 20.59
N GLY A 473 23.72 48.41 21.51
CA GLY A 473 22.38 48.80 21.91
C GLY A 473 22.27 50.24 22.40
N ILE A 474 21.06 50.76 22.35
CA ILE A 474 20.72 52.11 22.80
C ILE A 474 19.81 52.00 24.02
N ILE A 475 20.23 52.62 25.12
CA ILE A 475 19.52 52.63 26.39
C ILE A 475 18.44 53.72 26.41
N SER A 476 17.29 53.36 26.96
CA SER A 476 16.26 54.26 27.47
C SER A 476 15.83 53.79 28.86
N ASN A 477 16.07 54.61 29.88
CA ASN A 477 15.83 54.25 31.29
C ASN A 477 16.54 52.94 31.69
N ARG A 478 15.79 51.90 32.09
CA ARG A 478 16.33 50.57 32.45
C ARG A 478 16.19 49.55 31.33
N ALA A 479 15.86 49.99 30.12
CA ALA A 479 15.68 49.16 28.94
C ALA A 479 16.67 49.56 27.83
N ALA A 480 16.93 48.64 26.92
CA ALA A 480 17.76 48.89 25.75
C ALA A 480 17.20 48.20 24.51
N GLU A 481 17.23 48.90 23.38
CA GLU A 481 17.06 48.29 22.07
C GLU A 481 18.41 47.79 21.61
N ILE A 482 18.51 46.49 21.27
CA ILE A 482 19.80 45.85 20.96
C ILE A 482 19.81 45.31 19.55
N LYS A 483 21.00 45.33 18.96
CA LYS A 483 21.29 44.86 17.61
C LYS A 483 22.48 43.92 17.70
N PHE A 484 22.24 42.64 17.43
CA PHE A 484 23.25 41.60 17.55
C PHE A 484 24.20 41.64 16.35
N GLU A 485 25.46 41.33 16.63
CA GLU A 485 26.55 41.18 15.69
C GLU A 485 27.13 39.77 15.80
N HIS A 486 27.32 39.09 14.67
CA HIS A 486 28.13 37.87 14.61
C HIS A 486 29.36 38.12 13.75
N ARG A 487 30.52 37.64 14.20
CA ARG A 487 31.72 37.54 13.36
C ARG A 487 31.80 36.18 12.69
N TRP A 488 31.49 36.14 11.40
CA TRP A 488 31.71 34.94 10.59
C TRP A 488 32.91 35.06 9.62
N THR A 489 33.47 36.25 9.40
CA THR A 489 34.70 36.58 8.65
C THR A 489 34.96 38.10 8.77
N THR A 490 35.92 38.68 8.02
CA THR A 490 36.29 40.12 7.99
C THR A 490 35.14 41.12 7.65
N SER A 491 33.88 40.69 7.64
CA SER A 491 32.69 41.53 7.54
C SER A 491 31.65 41.14 8.61
N PHE A 492 31.15 42.13 9.34
CA PHE A 492 30.00 41.99 10.24
C PHE A 492 28.70 42.07 9.43
N LYS A 493 27.78 41.12 9.63
CA LYS A 493 26.38 41.27 9.19
C LYS A 493 25.50 41.26 10.42
N SER A 494 24.72 42.32 10.59
CA SER A 494 23.76 42.44 11.68
C SER A 494 22.36 42.16 11.15
N ASP A 495 21.93 40.92 11.35
CA ASP A 495 20.65 40.39 10.85
C ASP A 495 19.65 40.13 11.99
N ARG A 496 20.04 40.29 13.26
CA ARG A 496 19.21 40.03 14.45
C ARG A 496 19.08 41.30 15.29
N TYR A 497 17.86 41.61 15.68
CA TYR A 497 17.55 42.67 16.64
C TYR A 497 16.88 42.07 17.87
N GLY A 498 16.81 42.84 18.93
CA GLY A 498 16.24 42.40 20.18
C GLY A 498 16.02 43.55 21.13
N TYR A 499 15.68 43.17 22.35
CA TYR A 499 15.40 44.09 23.44
C TYR A 499 16.04 43.55 24.71
N ALA A 500 16.48 44.42 25.58
CA ALA A 500 16.97 44.06 26.90
C ALA A 500 16.38 44.97 27.97
N TYR A 501 16.21 44.46 29.19
CA TYR A 501 15.88 45.31 30.34
C TYR A 501 16.51 44.77 31.62
N LEU A 502 16.81 45.68 32.54
CA LEU A 502 17.27 45.36 33.90
C LEU A 502 16.07 45.13 34.81
N SER A 503 16.15 44.14 35.70
CA SER A 503 15.22 44.00 36.83
C SER A 503 15.24 45.26 37.71
N THR A 504 14.22 45.44 38.55
CA THR A 504 14.12 46.61 39.45
C THR A 504 15.26 46.66 40.48
N ASP A 505 15.76 45.51 40.91
CA ASP A 505 16.93 45.39 41.80
C ASP A 505 18.28 45.38 41.07
N ARG A 506 18.26 45.42 39.72
CA ARG A 506 19.43 45.40 38.82
C ARG A 506 20.31 44.15 38.91
N ASN A 507 19.83 43.09 39.54
CA ASN A 507 20.57 41.83 39.64
C ASN A 507 20.33 40.92 38.44
N GLU A 508 19.27 41.15 37.68
CA GLU A 508 18.93 40.37 36.48
C GLU A 508 18.85 41.26 35.25
N LEU A 509 19.38 40.76 34.13
CA LEU A 509 19.28 41.32 32.80
C LEU A 509 18.47 40.33 31.96
N HIS A 510 17.31 40.76 31.49
CA HIS A 510 16.50 39.96 30.58
C HIS A 510 16.75 40.40 29.15
N VAL A 511 17.00 39.46 28.25
CA VAL A 511 17.35 39.71 26.85
C VAL A 511 16.42 38.91 25.95
N LEU A 512 15.66 39.59 25.11
CA LEU A 512 14.86 39.01 24.03
C LEU A 512 15.61 39.17 22.72
N ALA A 513 15.93 38.07 22.04
CA ALA A 513 16.56 38.09 20.73
C ALA A 513 15.62 37.51 19.67
N PHE A 514 15.49 38.19 18.52
CA PHE A 514 14.79 37.67 17.36
C PHE A 514 15.77 36.95 16.42
N GLY A 515 15.54 35.66 16.18
CA GLY A 515 16.33 34.85 15.24
C GLY A 515 15.81 34.90 13.80
N LYS A 516 16.54 34.26 12.89
CA LYS A 516 15.98 33.89 11.57
C LYS A 516 15.00 32.74 11.73
N THR A 517 13.94 32.78 10.93
CA THR A 517 12.90 31.76 10.81
C THR A 517 13.50 30.38 10.51
N ILE A 518 13.17 29.37 11.31
CA ILE A 518 13.37 27.95 10.97
C ILE A 518 11.99 27.36 10.68
N ALA A 519 11.83 26.71 9.52
CA ALA A 519 10.56 26.12 9.08
C ALA A 519 9.35 27.09 9.08
N GLY A 520 9.59 28.39 8.86
CA GLY A 520 8.52 29.40 8.79
C GLY A 520 8.03 29.94 10.14
N LEU A 521 8.59 29.48 11.26
CA LEU A 521 8.26 29.98 12.60
C LEU A 521 9.32 31.00 13.09
N PRO A 522 8.91 32.21 13.53
CA PRO A 522 9.82 33.16 14.14
C PRO A 522 10.29 32.62 15.48
N ILE A 523 11.55 32.18 15.55
CA ILE A 523 12.16 31.78 16.82
C ILE A 523 12.65 33.06 17.50
N HIS A 524 12.14 33.29 18.70
CA HIS A 524 12.74 34.23 19.63
C HIS A 524 13.29 33.47 20.83
N THR A 525 14.33 34.01 21.44
CA THR A 525 14.87 33.50 22.70
C THR A 525 14.75 34.58 23.76
N ILE A 526 14.34 34.19 24.97
CA ILE A 526 14.32 35.07 26.14
C ILE A 526 15.28 34.48 27.14
N GLU A 527 16.37 35.19 27.40
CA GLU A 527 17.40 34.81 28.34
C GLU A 527 17.37 35.71 29.56
N THR A 528 17.63 35.14 30.73
CA THR A 528 17.78 35.89 31.98
C THR A 528 19.19 35.67 32.51
N LEU A 529 19.99 36.74 32.53
CA LEU A 529 21.35 36.71 33.01
C LEU A 529 21.43 37.35 34.38
N ARG A 530 22.27 36.80 35.26
CA ARG A 530 22.49 37.35 36.60
C ARG A 530 23.76 38.16 36.67
N ARG A 531 23.73 39.28 37.36
CA ARG A 531 24.92 40.11 37.59
C ARG A 531 25.91 39.33 38.45
N ASN A 532 27.16 39.24 37.99
CA ASN A 532 28.25 38.69 38.78
C ASN A 532 28.64 39.71 39.85
N VAL A 533 28.21 39.46 41.08
CA VAL A 533 28.62 40.26 42.23
C VAL A 533 29.88 39.62 42.81
N ASP A 534 31.03 39.81 42.17
CA ASP A 534 32.30 39.41 42.77
C ASP A 534 32.54 40.30 44.00
N THR A 535 32.22 39.78 45.20
CA THR A 535 32.50 40.42 46.49
C THR A 535 33.99 40.34 46.89
N SER A 536 34.91 40.29 45.93
CA SER A 536 36.35 40.20 46.20
C SER A 536 37.11 41.44 45.70
N GLN A 537 36.69 42.61 46.15
CA GLN A 537 37.58 43.77 46.31
C GLN A 537 37.18 44.53 47.58
N SER A 538 37.78 44.13 48.71
CA SER A 538 37.92 44.94 49.92
C SER A 538 39.37 44.89 50.37
#